data_AF-A0A531M5Q3-F1
#
_entry.id   AF-A0A531M5Q3-F1
#
_cell.length_a   1.000
_cell.length_b   1.000
_cell.length_c   1.000
_cell.angle_alpha   90.00
_cell.angle_beta   90.00
_cell.angle_gamma   90.00
#
_symmetry.space_group_name_H-M   'P 1'
#
loop_
_entity.id
_entity.type
_entity.pdbx_description
1 polymer ?
#
loop_
_entity_poly.entity_id
_entity_poly.type
_entity_poly.pdbx_seq_one_letter_code
_entity_poly.pdbx_strand_id
1 'polypeptide(L)'
;WEEVIPHRAGVMLDEIHVLENHLVVLEREGLRPRLVSRNGSGRVEATIAPDEPSCSLTVGLSPDGHYSVARHPFRSSKLIYSVSSFGTPDTVVEHDLANDRSAVLYQARVAGYDPTQYIATVVMAEAEDGVQVPISLVARRDRTSPGPVLLNVYGCYGKPRWPSFFPWPSSMTQR
;
A
#
# COMPACT_ATOMS: atom_id res chain seq x y z
N TRP A 1 -19.66 25.25 -2.55
CA TRP A 1 -18.52 24.32 -2.49
C TRP A 1 -17.41 24.91 -3.32
N GLU A 2 -16.17 24.85 -2.84
CA GLU A 2 -14.98 25.22 -3.61
C GLU A 2 -14.21 23.92 -3.90
N GLU A 3 -13.81 23.73 -5.16
CA GLU A 3 -13.06 22.54 -5.56
C GLU A 3 -11.58 22.73 -5.22
N VAL A 4 -11.04 21.85 -4.37
CA VAL A 4 -9.61 21.87 -3.97
C VAL A 4 -8.79 20.88 -4.79
N ILE A 5 -9.37 19.71 -5.08
CA ILE A 5 -8.73 18.66 -5.87
C ILE A 5 -9.70 18.28 -6.99
N PRO A 6 -9.42 18.66 -8.25
CA PRO A 6 -10.30 18.33 -9.35
C PRO A 6 -10.31 16.83 -9.61
N HIS A 7 -11.45 16.33 -10.07
CA HIS A 7 -11.59 14.95 -10.50
C HIS A 7 -10.59 14.63 -11.63
N ARG A 8 -9.93 13.47 -11.52
CA ARG A 8 -9.04 12.93 -12.56
C ARG A 8 -9.50 11.54 -12.93
N ALA A 9 -9.79 11.33 -14.22
CA ALA A 9 -10.18 10.03 -14.72
C ALA A 9 -9.10 8.98 -14.39
N GLY A 10 -9.53 7.83 -13.87
CA GLY A 10 -8.63 6.73 -13.50
C GLY A 10 -7.90 6.88 -12.17
N VAL A 11 -8.07 8.00 -11.46
CA VAL A 11 -7.47 8.23 -10.14
C VAL A 11 -8.55 8.26 -9.06
N MET A 12 -8.50 7.28 -8.16
CA MET A 12 -9.33 7.27 -6.96
C MET A 12 -8.62 7.99 -5.81
N LEU A 13 -9.37 8.77 -5.04
CA LEU A 13 -8.94 9.32 -3.75
C LEU A 13 -9.50 8.41 -2.66
N ASP A 14 -8.67 7.53 -2.09
CA ASP A 14 -9.09 6.50 -1.13
C ASP A 14 -9.25 7.08 0.28
N GLU A 15 -8.31 7.93 0.72
CA GLU A 15 -8.31 8.54 2.05
C GLU A 15 -7.77 9.97 2.03
N ILE A 16 -8.17 10.78 3.02
CA ILE A 16 -7.68 12.14 3.23
C ILE A 16 -7.26 12.29 4.69
N HIS A 17 -6.06 12.82 4.90
CA HIS A 17 -5.46 13.10 6.20
C HIS A 17 -5.05 14.57 6.26
N VAL A 18 -5.37 15.26 7.35
CA VAL A 18 -5.15 16.71 7.48
C VAL A 18 -4.18 16.98 8.63
N LEU A 19 -3.11 17.71 8.33
CA LEU A 19 -2.19 18.33 9.28
C LEU A 19 -2.27 19.85 9.12
N GLU A 20 -1.72 20.60 10.07
CA GLU A 20 -1.80 22.06 10.13
C GLU A 20 -1.48 22.75 8.80
N ASN A 21 -0.44 22.27 8.09
CA ASN A 21 0.01 22.85 6.82
C ASN A 21 -0.14 21.91 5.62
N HIS A 22 -0.68 20.69 5.81
CA HIS A 22 -0.69 19.66 4.77
C HIS A 22 -2.05 18.97 4.64
N LEU A 23 -2.56 18.91 3.43
CA LEU A 23 -3.62 18.02 2.99
C LEU A 23 -2.97 16.80 2.30
N VAL A 24 -2.95 15.66 2.98
CA VAL A 24 -2.36 14.43 2.47
C VAL A 24 -3.48 13.53 1.94
N VAL A 25 -3.35 13.08 0.70
CA VAL A 25 -4.35 12.24 0.04
C VAL A 25 -3.72 10.92 -0.37
N LEU A 26 -4.33 9.80 0.03
CA LEU A 26 -4.02 8.49 -0.52
C LEU A 26 -4.72 8.37 -1.87
N GLU A 27 -3.93 8.48 -2.94
CA GLU A 27 -4.41 8.33 -4.30
C GLU A 27 -4.09 6.94 -4.83
N ARG A 28 -4.93 6.46 -5.74
CA ARG A 28 -4.75 5.19 -6.41
C ARG A 28 -5.05 5.31 -7.89
N GLU A 29 -4.07 4.94 -8.70
CA GLU A 29 -4.18 4.88 -10.16
C GLU A 29 -3.84 3.46 -10.63
N GLY A 30 -4.88 2.70 -10.95
CA GLY A 30 -4.74 1.25 -11.15
C GLY A 30 -4.22 0.57 -9.87
N LEU A 31 -3.09 -0.14 -9.99
CA LEU A 31 -2.40 -0.81 -8.89
C LEU A 31 -1.27 0.05 -8.28
N ARG A 32 -1.27 1.37 -8.46
CA ARG A 32 -0.21 2.24 -7.91
C ARG A 32 -0.78 3.15 -6.82
N PRO A 33 -0.71 2.75 -5.55
CA PRO A 33 -1.04 3.65 -4.45
C PRO A 33 0.08 4.68 -4.26
N ARG A 34 -0.28 5.92 -3.92
CA ARG A 34 0.67 6.98 -3.57
C ARG A 34 0.06 7.95 -2.57
N LEU A 35 0.87 8.52 -1.70
CA LEU A 35 0.47 9.62 -0.83
C LEU A 35 0.91 10.93 -1.48
N VAL A 36 -0.05 11.84 -1.66
CA VAL A 36 0.20 13.16 -2.25
C VAL A 36 -0.11 14.21 -1.20
N SER A 37 0.92 14.93 -0.77
CA SER A 37 0.78 16.07 0.15
C SER A 37 0.61 17.36 -0.64
N ARG A 38 -0.34 18.18 -0.21
CA ARG A 38 -0.64 19.49 -0.77
C ARG A 38 -0.68 20.55 0.32
N ASN A 39 -0.27 21.76 0.01
CA ASN A 39 -0.47 22.89 0.93
C ASN A 39 -1.87 23.50 0.82
N GLY A 40 -2.10 24.57 1.59
CA GLY A 40 -3.37 25.30 1.63
C GLY A 40 -3.82 25.92 0.30
N SER A 41 -2.95 26.05 -0.72
CA SER A 41 -3.34 26.49 -2.07
C SER A 41 -3.61 25.33 -3.04
N GLY A 42 -3.54 24.08 -2.57
CA GLY A 42 -3.73 22.87 -3.37
C GLY A 42 -2.50 22.43 -4.17
N ARG A 43 -1.38 23.17 -4.09
CA ARG A 43 -0.12 22.83 -4.74
C ARG A 43 0.48 21.58 -4.09
N VAL A 44 0.94 20.64 -4.92
CA VAL A 44 1.65 19.43 -4.47
C VAL A 44 3.01 19.82 -3.89
N GLU A 45 3.32 19.32 -2.70
CA GLU A 45 4.60 19.56 -2.00
C GLU A 45 5.44 18.30 -1.85
N ALA A 46 4.80 17.14 -1.69
CA ALA A 46 5.48 15.84 -1.63
C ALA A 46 4.63 14.76 -2.31
N THR A 47 5.30 13.77 -2.92
CA THR A 47 4.66 12.56 -3.43
C THR A 47 5.46 11.36 -2.97
N ILE A 48 4.81 10.49 -2.20
CA ILE A 48 5.41 9.27 -1.66
C ILE A 48 4.78 8.10 -2.41
N ALA A 49 5.59 7.40 -3.20
CA ALA A 49 5.18 6.23 -3.96
C ALA A 49 6.08 5.04 -3.57
N PRO A 50 5.50 3.89 -3.20
CA PRO A 50 6.26 2.66 -3.01
C PRO A 50 6.93 2.19 -4.31
N ASP A 51 8.12 1.60 -4.19
CA ASP A 51 8.85 1.04 -5.34
C ASP A 51 8.10 -0.15 -5.96
N GLU A 52 7.51 -1.00 -5.11
CA GLU A 52 6.65 -2.11 -5.55
C GLU A 52 5.23 -1.59 -5.75
N PRO A 53 4.71 -1.54 -7.00
CA PRO A 53 3.39 -0.96 -7.25
C PRO A 53 2.29 -1.78 -6.59
N SER A 54 2.34 -3.12 -6.72
CA SER A 54 1.37 -4.03 -6.11
C SER A 54 1.69 -4.25 -4.63
N CYS A 55 1.36 -3.25 -3.79
CA CYS A 55 1.58 -3.26 -2.35
C CYS A 55 0.37 -2.66 -1.60
N SER A 56 0.38 -2.81 -0.28
CA SER A 56 -0.47 -2.07 0.65
C SER A 56 0.27 -0.82 1.13
N LEU A 57 -0.40 0.33 1.10
CA LEU A 57 0.08 1.61 1.61
C LEU A 57 -0.99 2.20 2.54
N THR A 58 -0.66 2.32 3.83
CA THR A 58 -1.63 2.69 4.89
C THR A 58 -1.11 3.86 5.70
N VAL A 59 -1.95 4.84 6.02
CA VAL A 59 -1.55 6.05 6.76
C VAL A 59 -1.96 5.95 8.22
N GLY A 60 -0.97 6.08 9.10
CA GLY A 60 -1.15 5.80 10.51
C GLY A 60 -1.28 4.30 10.78
N LEU A 61 -1.13 3.95 12.05
CA LEU A 61 -1.27 2.58 12.52
C LEU A 61 -2.15 2.60 13.76
N SER A 62 -3.27 1.89 13.71
CA SER A 62 -3.93 1.48 14.94
C SER A 62 -2.96 0.62 15.77
N PRO A 63 -3.13 0.53 17.11
CA PRO A 63 -2.24 -0.27 17.97
C PRO A 63 -2.14 -1.74 17.58
N ASP A 64 -3.15 -2.26 16.87
CA ASP A 64 -3.24 -3.60 16.30
C ASP A 64 -2.83 -3.66 14.81
N GLY A 65 -2.46 -2.53 14.18
CA GLY A 65 -1.91 -2.46 12.83
C GLY A 65 -2.90 -2.65 11.68
N HIS A 66 -4.20 -2.76 11.98
CA HIS A 66 -5.22 -3.13 10.99
C HIS A 66 -5.96 -1.95 10.33
N TYR A 67 -5.84 -0.73 10.85
CA TYR A 67 -6.55 0.44 10.32
C TYR A 67 -5.67 1.69 10.25
N SER A 68 -5.90 2.50 9.21
CA SER A 68 -5.43 3.89 9.13
C SER A 68 -6.05 4.69 10.26
N VAL A 69 -5.28 4.96 11.32
CA VAL A 69 -5.69 5.90 12.37
C VAL A 69 -4.63 6.98 12.41
N ALA A 70 -5.00 8.19 12.00
CA ALA A 70 -4.16 9.35 12.12
C ALA A 70 -3.90 9.62 13.61
N ARG A 71 -2.77 9.12 14.12
CA ARG A 71 -2.26 9.40 15.47
C ARG A 71 -1.19 10.48 15.47
N HIS A 72 -1.03 11.15 14.33
CA HIS A 72 -0.09 12.25 14.15
C HIS A 72 -0.62 13.49 14.87
N PRO A 73 0.21 14.21 15.64
CA PRO A 73 -0.20 15.51 16.18
C PRO A 73 -0.59 16.43 15.01
N PHE A 74 -1.74 17.11 15.11
CA PHE A 74 -2.21 18.01 14.05
C PHE A 74 -1.17 19.08 13.68
N ARG A 75 -0.48 19.65 14.67
CA ARG A 75 0.61 20.63 14.49
C ARG A 75 1.97 19.97 14.24
N SER A 76 2.01 19.06 13.27
CA SER A 76 3.23 18.33 12.87
C SER A 76 3.35 18.32 11.35
N SER A 77 4.57 18.20 10.83
CA SER A 77 4.85 17.87 9.43
C SER A 77 5.10 16.37 9.21
N LYS A 78 5.11 15.59 10.29
CA LYS A 78 5.47 14.17 10.27
C LYS A 78 4.29 13.29 9.94
N LEU A 79 4.41 12.54 8.85
CA LEU A 79 3.47 11.53 8.41
C LEU A 79 4.07 10.13 8.64
N ILE A 80 3.42 9.37 9.50
CA ILE A 80 3.71 7.94 9.70
C ILE A 80 2.82 7.13 8.78
N TYR A 81 3.40 6.26 7.97
CA TYR A 81 2.69 5.30 7.12
C TYR A 81 3.38 3.93 7.16
N SER A 82 2.66 2.90 6.73
CA SER A 82 3.21 1.56 6.53
C SER A 82 3.13 1.12 5.08
N VAL A 83 4.12 0.34 4.67
CA VAL A 83 4.18 -0.33 3.36
C VAL A 83 4.38 -1.82 3.58
N SER A 84 3.65 -2.64 2.83
CA SER A 84 3.69 -4.10 2.89
C SER A 84 3.39 -4.69 1.52
N SER A 85 3.98 -5.83 1.17
CA SER A 85 3.62 -6.57 -0.05
C SER A 85 3.65 -8.07 0.23
N PHE A 86 3.31 -8.91 -0.75
CA PHE A 86 3.44 -10.35 -0.54
C PHE A 86 4.88 -10.80 -0.29
N GLY A 87 5.88 -10.08 -0.81
CA GLY A 87 7.30 -10.38 -0.65
C GLY A 87 8.00 -9.60 0.46
N THR A 88 7.35 -8.55 0.99
CA THR A 88 7.99 -7.59 1.88
C THR A 88 7.17 -7.41 3.16
N PRO A 89 7.68 -7.85 4.32
CA PRO A 89 7.06 -7.60 5.62
C PRO A 89 6.85 -6.10 5.89
N ASP A 90 5.94 -5.80 6.82
CA ASP A 90 5.56 -4.42 7.13
C ASP A 90 6.77 -3.55 7.47
N THR A 91 6.85 -2.42 6.77
CA THR A 91 7.82 -1.36 7.04
C THR A 91 7.07 -0.10 7.42
N VAL A 92 7.34 0.42 8.62
CA VAL A 92 6.75 1.65 9.14
C VAL A 92 7.76 2.78 8.93
N VAL A 93 7.31 3.82 8.25
CA VAL A 93 8.13 4.96 7.86
C VAL A 93 7.53 6.22 8.44
N GLU A 94 8.37 7.07 9.01
CA GLU A 94 8.06 8.48 9.26
C GLU A 94 8.61 9.29 8.10
N HIS A 95 7.78 10.13 7.51
CA HIS A 95 8.19 11.07 6.49
C HIS A 95 7.87 12.50 6.94
N ASP A 96 8.86 13.37 6.92
CA ASP A 96 8.73 14.78 7.24
C ASP A 96 8.39 15.56 5.96
N LEU A 97 7.12 15.95 5.84
CA LEU A 97 6.56 16.63 4.68
C LEU A 97 7.12 18.04 4.47
N ALA A 98 7.74 18.65 5.49
CA ALA A 98 8.29 20.00 5.40
C ALA A 98 9.67 20.02 4.72
N ASN A 99 10.43 18.93 4.80
CA ASN A 99 11.79 18.85 4.24
C ASN A 99 11.99 17.67 3.27
N ASP A 100 10.93 16.90 2.99
CA ASP A 100 10.91 15.77 2.06
C ASP A 100 11.92 14.68 2.44
N ARG A 101 11.91 14.26 3.71
CA ARG A 101 12.82 13.22 4.22
C ARG A 101 12.07 12.10 4.91
N SER A 102 12.49 10.87 4.62
CA SER A 102 11.96 9.65 5.24
C SER A 102 12.96 9.02 6.22
N ALA A 103 12.44 8.44 7.30
CA ALA A 103 13.15 7.58 8.22
C ALA A 103 12.33 6.32 8.50
N VAL A 104 12.96 5.14 8.42
CA VAL A 104 12.33 3.87 8.81
C VAL A 104 12.27 3.82 10.34
N LEU A 105 11.06 3.77 10.90
CA LEU A 105 10.84 3.63 12.34
C LEU A 105 10.91 2.16 12.77
N TYR A 106 10.36 1.27 11.93
CA TYR A 106 10.28 -0.14 12.22
C TYR A 106 10.22 -0.95 10.92
N GLN A 107 10.86 -2.11 10.92
CA GLN A 107 10.73 -3.09 9.85
C GLN A 107 10.51 -4.47 10.49
N ALA A 108 9.41 -5.13 10.12
CA ALA A 108 9.07 -6.43 10.63
C ALA A 108 10.13 -7.47 10.22
N ARG A 109 10.63 -8.22 11.21
CA ARG A 109 11.56 -9.33 10.99
C ARG A 109 10.83 -10.65 11.22
N VAL A 110 10.78 -11.47 10.18
CA VAL A 110 10.09 -12.77 10.22
C VAL A 110 11.13 -13.87 10.23
N ALA A 111 11.20 -14.61 11.33
CA ALA A 111 12.21 -15.64 11.52
C ALA A 111 12.10 -16.72 10.44
N GLY A 112 13.21 -17.01 9.76
CA GLY A 112 13.27 -18.03 8.71
C GLY A 112 12.68 -17.61 7.35
N TYR A 113 12.19 -16.37 7.22
CA TYR A 113 11.74 -15.84 5.94
C TYR A 113 12.91 -15.24 5.16
N ASP A 114 13.10 -15.69 3.93
CA ASP A 114 14.05 -15.13 2.97
C ASP A 114 13.27 -14.64 1.73
N PRO A 115 13.12 -13.31 1.52
CA PRO A 115 12.36 -12.78 0.39
C PRO A 115 12.95 -13.18 -0.96
N THR A 116 14.25 -13.52 -1.02
CA THR A 116 14.89 -13.94 -2.27
C THR A 116 14.39 -15.29 -2.77
N GLN A 117 13.76 -16.10 -1.90
CA GLN A 117 13.17 -17.38 -2.28
C GLN A 117 11.79 -17.23 -2.95
N TYR A 118 11.21 -16.02 -2.95
CA TYR A 118 9.87 -15.77 -3.46
C TYR A 118 9.88 -14.80 -4.62
N ILE A 119 8.86 -14.91 -5.47
CA ILE A 119 8.56 -13.96 -6.52
C ILE A 119 7.10 -13.55 -6.40
N ALA A 120 6.88 -12.24 -6.33
CA ALA A 120 5.55 -11.64 -6.44
C ALA A 120 5.38 -11.13 -7.87
N THR A 121 4.24 -11.43 -8.49
CA THR A 121 3.89 -10.96 -9.82
C THR A 121 2.46 -10.46 -9.85
N VAL A 122 2.14 -9.64 -10.84
CA VAL A 122 0.75 -9.32 -11.18
C VAL A 122 0.49 -9.90 -12.56
N VAL A 123 -0.59 -10.66 -12.69
CA VAL A 123 -1.11 -11.11 -13.98
C VAL A 123 -2.45 -10.42 -14.24
N MET A 124 -2.78 -10.17 -15.51
CA MET A 124 -4.08 -9.69 -15.91
C MET A 124 -4.90 -10.87 -16.43
N ALA A 125 -6.06 -11.12 -15.83
CA ALA A 125 -7.02 -12.10 -16.31
C ALA A 125 -8.12 -11.37 -17.08
N GLU A 126 -8.50 -11.89 -18.24
CA GLU A 126 -9.62 -11.35 -19.01
C GLU A 126 -10.93 -11.98 -18.52
N ALA A 127 -11.88 -11.13 -18.11
CA ALA A 127 -13.24 -11.54 -17.77
C ALA A 127 -14.09 -11.80 -19.03
N GLU A 128 -15.25 -12.43 -18.87
CA GLU A 128 -16.17 -12.75 -19.99
C GLU A 128 -16.61 -11.51 -20.77
N ASP A 129 -16.62 -10.34 -20.14
CA ASP A 129 -16.97 -9.04 -20.74
C ASP A 129 -15.75 -8.28 -21.30
N GLY A 130 -14.56 -8.90 -21.31
CA GLY A 130 -13.31 -8.32 -21.79
C GLY A 130 -12.58 -7.44 -20.78
N VAL A 131 -13.12 -7.24 -19.56
CA VAL A 131 -12.44 -6.47 -18.51
C VAL A 131 -11.17 -7.18 -18.06
N GLN A 132 -10.06 -6.44 -17.99
CA GLN A 132 -8.80 -6.96 -17.45
C GLN A 132 -8.80 -6.85 -15.91
N VAL A 133 -8.83 -7.99 -15.24
CA VAL A 133 -8.84 -8.12 -13.78
C VAL A 133 -7.42 -8.42 -13.28
N PRO A 134 -6.80 -7.53 -12.49
CA PRO A 134 -5.48 -7.80 -11.94
C PRO A 134 -5.54 -8.86 -10.84
N ILE A 135 -4.59 -9.80 -10.88
CA ILE A 135 -4.38 -10.82 -9.86
C ILE A 135 -2.94 -10.71 -9.36
N SER A 136 -2.77 -10.27 -8.12
CA SER A 136 -1.48 -10.35 -7.42
C SER A 136 -1.22 -11.80 -7.00
N LEU A 137 -0.04 -12.31 -7.33
CA LEU A 137 0.40 -13.67 -7.07
C LEU A 137 1.71 -13.66 -6.30
N VAL A 138 1.92 -14.67 -5.47
CA VAL A 138 3.21 -14.95 -4.84
C VAL A 138 3.47 -16.44 -4.87
N ALA A 139 4.70 -16.82 -5.20
CA ALA A 139 5.16 -18.21 -5.24
C ALA A 139 6.64 -18.30 -4.88
N ARG A 140 7.09 -19.50 -4.51
CA ARG A 140 8.53 -19.78 -4.44
C ARG A 140 9.15 -19.73 -5.83
N ARG A 141 10.36 -19.20 -5.93
CA ARG A 141 11.12 -19.09 -7.18
C ARG A 141 11.50 -20.44 -7.79
N ASP A 142 11.65 -21.47 -6.97
CA ASP A 142 12.00 -22.84 -7.41
C ASP A 142 10.78 -23.67 -7.83
N ARG A 143 9.58 -23.07 -7.87
CA ARG A 143 8.38 -23.75 -8.38
C ARG A 143 8.46 -23.90 -9.91
N THR A 144 8.67 -25.13 -10.36
CA THR A 144 8.85 -25.47 -11.79
C THR A 144 7.62 -26.10 -12.45
N SER A 145 6.61 -26.51 -11.68
CA SER A 145 5.41 -27.16 -12.19
C SER A 145 4.11 -26.55 -11.65
N PRO A 146 2.99 -26.71 -12.39
CA PRO A 146 1.66 -26.43 -11.87
C PRO A 146 1.37 -27.26 -10.61
N GLY A 147 0.46 -26.77 -9.78
CA GLY A 147 0.13 -27.43 -8.51
C GLY A 147 -0.91 -26.64 -7.73
N PRO A 148 -1.10 -26.92 -6.44
CA PRO A 148 -2.07 -26.23 -5.61
C PRO A 148 -1.89 -24.70 -5.64
N VAL A 149 -3.02 -24.00 -5.67
CA VAL A 149 -3.13 -22.55 -5.60
C VAL A 149 -4.25 -22.21 -4.64
N LEU A 150 -3.99 -21.29 -3.72
CA LEU A 150 -5.01 -20.65 -2.91
C LEU A 150 -5.41 -19.34 -3.58
N LEU A 151 -6.64 -19.25 -4.07
CA LEU A 151 -7.20 -18.02 -4.61
C LEU A 151 -8.06 -17.34 -3.54
N ASN A 152 -7.71 -16.11 -3.18
CA ASN A 152 -8.36 -15.36 -2.12
C ASN A 152 -9.08 -14.12 -2.69
N VAL A 153 -10.43 -14.12 -2.71
CA VAL A 153 -11.25 -13.03 -3.27
C VAL A 153 -12.17 -12.37 -2.22
N TYR A 154 -12.46 -11.07 -2.39
CA TYR A 154 -13.48 -10.34 -1.60
C TYR A 154 -14.60 -9.83 -2.50
N GLY A 155 -14.34 -8.78 -3.30
CA GLY A 155 -15.24 -8.33 -4.37
C GLY A 155 -16.49 -7.56 -3.92
N CYS A 156 -16.53 -6.99 -2.71
CA CYS A 156 -17.72 -6.28 -2.22
C CYS A 156 -17.38 -4.92 -1.57
N TYR A 157 -18.38 -4.03 -1.46
CA TYR A 157 -18.34 -2.73 -0.77
C TYR A 157 -17.24 -1.74 -1.22
N GLY A 158 -16.72 -1.89 -2.45
CA GLY A 158 -15.64 -1.04 -2.96
C GLY A 158 -14.33 -1.17 -2.18
N LYS A 159 -14.17 -2.22 -1.36
CA LYS A 159 -12.95 -2.45 -0.59
C LYS A 159 -11.91 -3.18 -1.46
N PRO A 160 -10.77 -2.53 -1.79
CA PRO A 160 -9.71 -3.20 -2.52
C PRO A 160 -9.06 -4.27 -1.65
N ARG A 161 -8.65 -5.37 -2.27
CA ARG A 161 -7.77 -6.36 -1.64
C ARG A 161 -6.36 -6.13 -2.15
N TRP A 162 -5.56 -5.47 -1.34
CA TRP A 162 -4.15 -5.25 -1.61
C TRP A 162 -3.29 -6.40 -1.09
N PRO A 163 -2.18 -6.72 -1.76
CA PRO A 163 -1.24 -7.69 -1.23
C PRO A 163 -0.52 -7.10 -0.02
N SER A 164 -0.44 -7.90 1.04
CA SER A 164 0.30 -7.60 2.26
C SER A 164 0.96 -8.87 2.77
N PHE A 165 2.03 -8.71 3.54
CA PHE A 165 2.76 -9.84 4.05
C PHE A 165 1.97 -10.53 5.17
N PHE A 166 1.76 -11.83 5.04
CA PHE A 166 1.14 -12.64 6.10
C PHE A 166 2.09 -13.77 6.52
N PRO A 167 2.58 -13.80 7.77
CA PRO A 167 3.50 -14.83 8.24
C PRO A 167 2.83 -16.19 8.52
N TRP A 168 1.51 -16.23 8.70
CA TRP A 168 0.77 -17.43 9.11
C TRP A 168 -0.66 -17.46 8.51
N PRO A 169 -1.18 -18.61 8.05
CA PRO A 169 -0.49 -19.82 7.60
C PRO A 169 -0.14 -19.64 6.12
N SER A 170 0.87 -18.82 5.81
CA SER A 170 1.38 -18.78 4.44
C SER A 170 2.32 -19.97 4.24
N SER A 171 2.20 -20.64 3.09
CA SER A 171 3.17 -21.65 2.63
C SER A 171 4.58 -21.07 2.41
N MET A 172 4.83 -19.83 2.84
CA MET A 172 6.07 -19.08 2.66
C MET A 172 7.04 -19.23 3.85
N THR A 173 6.61 -19.84 4.95
CA THR A 173 7.44 -20.05 6.15
C THR A 173 7.58 -21.51 6.58
N GLN A 174 6.88 -22.44 5.91
CA GLN A 174 7.02 -23.87 6.19
C GLN A 174 8.23 -24.46 5.45
N ARG A 175 9.13 -25.07 6.24
CA ARG A 175 10.27 -25.89 5.79
C ARG A 175 9.81 -27.24 5.26
#